data_AF-A0A0C2BB02-F1
#
_entry.id   AF-A0A0C2BB02-F1
#
_cell.length_a   1.000
_cell.length_b   1.000
_cell.length_c   1.000
_cell.angle_alpha   90.00
_cell.angle_beta   90.00
_cell.angle_gamma   90.00
#
_symmetry.space_group_name_H-M   'P 1'
#
loop_
_entity.id
_entity.type
_entity.pdbx_description
1 polymer ?
#
loop_
_entity_poly.entity_id
_entity_poly.type
_entity_poly.pdbx_seq_one_letter_code
_entity_poly.pdbx_strand_id
1 'polypeptide(L)'
;MSQSLSSFADLLRAVEHSAVHLELRDVYDMGNETAGFEAWKQGHRLDPADRASWWRPWLDLVQEVSAKGVLIRRARVICEPPSEYIRYEHSFTFTNVTAGEEVRWLPRSSAAEMVLPEHDFWLFDGRLVQFNIFDDAGRWIRTDQTEDQTAVAQCATAFEDVWERAVPHEKYSI
;
A
#
# COMPACT_ATOMS: atom_id res chain seq x y z
N MET A 1 -17.18 -1.89 -14.56
CA MET A 1 -17.05 -0.43 -14.48
C MET A 1 -15.65 -0.14 -13.97
N SER A 2 -14.82 0.59 -14.72
CA SER A 2 -13.47 0.93 -14.25
C SER A 2 -13.58 2.03 -13.20
N GLN A 3 -13.00 1.81 -12.04
CA GLN A 3 -12.87 2.83 -11.00
C GLN A 3 -12.10 4.02 -11.60
N SER A 4 -12.70 5.20 -11.70
CA SER A 4 -11.94 6.41 -12.03
C SER A 4 -11.10 6.78 -10.81
N LEU A 5 -9.89 7.30 -11.00
CA LEU A 5 -9.04 7.82 -9.92
C LEU A 5 -9.79 8.81 -8.99
N SER A 6 -10.78 9.53 -9.52
CA SER A 6 -11.65 10.40 -8.72
C SER A 6 -12.49 9.62 -7.70
N SER A 7 -13.06 8.47 -8.06
CA SER A 7 -13.91 7.69 -7.15
C SER A 7 -13.14 7.10 -5.96
N PHE A 8 -11.88 6.73 -6.15
CA PHE A 8 -11.03 6.27 -5.05
C PHE A 8 -10.58 7.42 -4.15
N ALA A 9 -10.19 8.56 -4.76
CA ALA A 9 -9.82 9.74 -3.98
C ALA A 9 -10.98 10.25 -3.13
N ASP A 10 -12.19 10.27 -3.68
CA ASP A 10 -13.40 10.66 -2.94
C ASP A 10 -13.72 9.68 -1.81
N LEU A 11 -13.50 8.38 -2.03
CA LEU A 11 -13.64 7.36 -0.99
C LEU A 11 -12.65 7.59 0.16
N LEU A 12 -11.37 7.81 -0.15
CA LEU A 12 -10.36 8.06 0.88
C LEU A 12 -10.63 9.38 1.63
N ARG A 13 -11.16 10.41 0.97
CA ARG A 13 -11.57 11.66 1.62
C ARG A 13 -12.74 11.52 2.57
N ALA A 14 -13.61 10.53 2.33
CA ALA A 14 -14.80 10.27 3.13
C ALA A 14 -14.51 9.46 4.40
N VAL A 15 -13.29 8.96 4.57
CA VAL A 15 -12.86 8.20 5.75
C VAL A 15 -12.87 9.11 6.99
N GLU A 16 -13.40 8.61 8.10
CA GLU A 16 -13.54 9.36 9.35
C GLU A 16 -12.52 8.94 10.43
N HIS A 17 -12.07 7.68 10.43
CA HIS A 17 -11.23 7.12 11.49
C HIS A 17 -9.95 6.49 10.96
N SER A 18 -10.05 5.56 10.01
CA SER A 18 -8.87 4.84 9.52
C SER A 18 -9.04 4.25 8.13
N ALA A 19 -7.96 4.26 7.36
CA ALA A 19 -7.83 3.54 6.10
C ALA A 19 -6.59 2.64 6.20
N VAL A 20 -6.77 1.34 6.05
CA VAL A 20 -5.66 0.38 6.10
C VAL A 20 -5.48 -0.31 4.76
N HIS A 21 -4.23 -0.50 4.33
CA HIS A 21 -3.88 -1.16 3.07
C HIS A 21 -2.96 -2.34 3.32
N LEU A 22 -3.38 -3.54 2.90
CA LEU A 22 -2.53 -4.72 2.85
C LEU A 22 -2.07 -4.97 1.42
N GLU A 23 -0.76 -5.12 1.22
CA GLU A 23 -0.13 -5.50 -0.05
C GLU A 23 0.63 -6.81 0.13
N LEU A 24 0.38 -7.77 -0.77
CA LEU A 24 0.85 -9.14 -0.65
C LEU A 24 1.71 -9.60 -1.83
N ARG A 25 1.92 -8.75 -2.83
CA ARG A 25 2.66 -9.09 -4.05
C ARG A 25 4.08 -8.56 -4.01
N ASP A 26 5.01 -9.32 -4.61
CA ASP A 26 6.41 -8.92 -4.72
C ASP A 26 6.71 -8.12 -6.00
N VAL A 27 5.75 -8.09 -6.94
CA VAL A 27 5.85 -7.38 -8.24
C VAL A 27 4.46 -6.96 -8.68
N TYR A 28 4.33 -5.70 -9.10
CA TYR A 28 3.19 -5.20 -9.85
C TYR A 28 3.66 -4.81 -11.26
N ASP A 29 3.01 -5.34 -12.30
CA ASP A 29 3.22 -4.91 -13.69
C ASP A 29 2.38 -3.66 -13.95
N MET A 30 2.82 -2.56 -13.33
CA MET A 30 2.21 -1.24 -13.52
C MET A 30 2.94 -0.53 -14.65
N GLY A 31 2.41 -0.58 -15.86
CA GLY A 31 2.98 0.08 -17.04
C GLY A 31 3.20 1.60 -16.91
N ASN A 32 2.65 2.24 -15.87
CA ASN A 32 2.87 3.65 -15.54
C ASN A 32 4.11 3.89 -14.64
N GLU A 33 4.60 2.86 -13.95
CA GLU A 33 5.79 2.92 -13.10
C GLU A 33 7.08 2.58 -13.84
N THR A 34 6.99 2.10 -15.07
CA THR A 34 8.13 1.66 -15.89
C THR A 34 9.21 2.75 -15.99
N ALA A 35 8.84 4.01 -16.17
CA ALA A 35 9.83 5.09 -16.29
C ALA A 35 10.60 5.35 -14.97
N GLY A 36 9.90 5.36 -13.84
CA GLY A 36 10.51 5.54 -12.52
C GLY A 36 11.35 4.35 -12.10
N PHE A 37 10.85 3.14 -12.37
CA PHE A 37 11.56 1.90 -12.13
C PHE A 37 12.84 1.80 -12.96
N GLU A 38 12.77 2.10 -14.27
CA GLU A 38 13.95 2.11 -15.14
C GLU A 38 14.97 3.19 -14.72
N ALA A 39 14.51 4.39 -14.35
CA ALA A 39 15.41 5.43 -13.83
C ALA A 39 16.10 4.98 -12.53
N TRP A 40 15.35 4.32 -11.64
CA TRP A 40 15.91 3.75 -10.42
C TRP A 40 16.93 2.65 -10.71
N LYS A 41 16.68 1.77 -11.70
CA LYS A 41 17.66 0.77 -12.15
C LYS A 41 18.94 1.41 -12.69
N GLN A 42 18.84 2.60 -13.27
CA GLN A 42 19.99 3.40 -13.72
C GLN A 42 20.70 4.17 -12.59
N GLY A 43 20.28 3.98 -11.34
CA GLY A 43 20.90 4.61 -10.16
C GLY A 43 20.25 5.92 -9.73
N HIS A 44 19.17 6.36 -10.38
CA HIS A 44 18.43 7.53 -9.92
C HIS A 44 17.78 7.25 -8.55
N ARG A 45 17.93 8.17 -7.62
CA ARG A 45 17.33 8.10 -6.29
C ARG A 45 16.66 9.45 -6.00
N LEU A 46 15.51 9.40 -5.36
CA LEU A 46 14.83 10.60 -4.90
C LEU A 46 15.63 11.21 -3.76
N ASP A 47 15.81 12.52 -3.79
CA ASP A 47 16.41 13.26 -2.70
C ASP A 47 15.31 13.64 -1.68
N PRO A 48 15.38 13.14 -0.42
CA PRO A 48 14.42 13.53 0.61
C PRO A 48 14.37 15.03 0.88
N ALA A 49 15.44 15.77 0.61
CA ALA A 49 15.50 17.22 0.77
C ALA A 49 14.77 17.98 -0.35
N ASP A 50 14.67 17.41 -1.56
CA ASP A 50 14.00 18.03 -2.71
C ASP A 50 12.56 17.54 -2.85
N ARG A 51 11.71 17.96 -1.92
CA ARG A 51 10.29 17.57 -1.89
C ARG A 51 9.58 17.82 -3.23
N ALA A 52 9.89 18.91 -3.92
CA ALA A 52 9.23 19.27 -5.17
C ALA A 52 9.50 18.27 -6.31
N SER A 53 10.66 17.60 -6.30
CA SER A 53 11.04 16.63 -7.35
C SER A 53 10.23 15.33 -7.33
N TRP A 54 9.70 14.92 -6.18
CA TRP A 54 9.00 13.65 -6.00
C TRP A 54 7.56 13.78 -5.49
N TRP A 55 7.14 14.98 -5.09
CA TRP A 55 5.77 15.19 -4.65
C TRP A 55 4.79 14.92 -5.78
N ARG A 56 3.73 14.16 -5.49
CA ARG A 56 2.73 13.70 -6.46
C ARG A 56 1.32 13.87 -5.90
N PRO A 57 0.27 14.00 -6.74
CA PRO A 57 -1.10 14.26 -6.28
C PRO A 57 -1.65 13.26 -5.25
N TRP A 58 -1.17 12.02 -5.28
CA TRP A 58 -1.47 11.02 -4.25
C TRP A 58 -1.05 11.47 -2.85
N LEU A 59 0.13 12.08 -2.72
CA LEU A 59 0.66 12.52 -1.43
C LEU A 59 -0.09 13.74 -0.90
N ASP A 60 -0.61 14.61 -1.78
CA ASP A 60 -1.52 15.68 -1.39
C ASP A 60 -2.79 15.11 -0.74
N LEU A 61 -3.38 14.08 -1.35
CA LEU A 61 -4.57 13.43 -0.84
C LEU A 61 -4.31 12.74 0.52
N VAL A 62 -3.22 11.99 0.64
CA VAL A 62 -2.84 11.34 1.91
C VAL A 62 -2.63 12.41 3.00
N GLN A 63 -1.92 13.50 2.68
CA GLN A 63 -1.69 14.60 3.61
C GLN A 63 -3.01 15.29 4.01
N GLU A 64 -3.93 15.52 3.06
CA GLU A 64 -5.25 16.08 3.33
C GLU A 64 -6.04 15.22 4.31
N VAL A 65 -6.03 13.91 4.12
CA VAL A 65 -6.80 12.95 4.93
C VAL A 65 -6.16 12.75 6.30
N SER A 66 -4.86 12.54 6.38
CA SER A 66 -4.14 12.44 7.65
C SER A 66 -4.24 13.72 8.49
N ALA A 67 -4.27 14.91 7.87
CA ALA A 67 -4.47 16.18 8.58
C ALA A 67 -5.84 16.30 9.26
N LYS A 68 -6.85 15.51 8.86
CA LYS A 68 -8.16 15.42 9.52
C LYS A 68 -8.13 14.52 10.76
N GLY A 69 -6.99 13.86 11.05
CA GLY A 69 -6.84 12.90 12.14
C GLY A 69 -7.13 11.46 11.76
N VAL A 70 -7.34 11.17 10.47
CA VAL A 70 -7.53 9.79 9.96
C VAL A 70 -6.21 9.04 9.97
N LEU A 71 -6.21 7.81 10.50
CA LEU A 71 -5.04 6.95 10.49
C LEU A 71 -4.94 6.18 9.16
N ILE A 72 -3.91 6.50 8.36
CA ILE A 72 -3.59 5.75 7.14
C ILE A 72 -2.43 4.81 7.43
N ARG A 73 -2.67 3.50 7.33
CA ARG A 73 -1.67 2.47 7.62
C ARG A 73 -1.48 1.53 6.43
N ARG A 74 -0.24 1.21 6.08
CA ARG A 74 0.09 0.25 5.01
C ARG A 74 1.03 -0.83 5.51
N ALA A 75 0.62 -2.07 5.31
CA ALA A 75 1.43 -3.24 5.59
C ALA A 75 1.76 -3.95 4.28
N ARG A 76 3.04 -4.28 4.09
CA ARG A 76 3.53 -5.02 2.93
C ARG A 76 4.11 -6.35 3.35
N VAL A 77 3.61 -7.44 2.78
CA VAL A 77 4.16 -8.79 2.97
C VAL A 77 5.03 -9.13 1.77
N ILE A 78 6.34 -9.28 1.98
CA ILE A 78 7.32 -9.40 0.90
C ILE A 78 8.19 -10.65 1.02
N CYS A 79 8.57 -11.23 -0.10
CA CYS A 79 9.54 -12.33 -0.14
C CYS A 79 10.96 -11.84 0.16
N GLU A 80 11.73 -12.67 0.85
CA GLU A 80 13.17 -12.50 1.05
C GLU A 80 13.93 -13.62 0.30
N PRO A 81 14.93 -13.30 -0.53
CA PRO A 81 15.45 -11.96 -0.82
C PRO A 81 14.46 -11.08 -1.60
N PRO A 82 14.43 -9.76 -1.36
CA PRO A 82 13.49 -8.85 -1.98
C PRO A 82 13.74 -8.72 -3.48
N SER A 83 12.65 -8.72 -4.24
CA SER A 83 12.66 -8.48 -5.69
C SER A 83 13.22 -7.09 -6.01
N GLU A 84 13.63 -6.86 -7.26
CA GLU A 84 14.01 -5.51 -7.72
C GLU A 84 12.87 -4.51 -7.51
N TYR A 85 11.63 -4.95 -7.71
CA TYR A 85 10.45 -4.11 -7.53
C TYR A 85 10.28 -3.70 -6.06
N ILE A 86 10.39 -4.64 -5.12
CA ILE A 86 10.32 -4.32 -3.68
C ILE A 86 11.46 -3.39 -3.25
N ARG A 87 12.67 -3.57 -3.78
CA ARG A 87 13.79 -2.64 -3.54
C ARG A 87 13.49 -1.23 -4.06
N TYR A 88 12.88 -1.13 -5.24
CA TYR A 88 12.43 0.14 -5.80
C TYR A 88 11.35 0.77 -4.92
N GLU A 89 10.31 0.02 -4.56
CA GLU A 89 9.21 0.47 -3.72
C GLU A 89 9.68 0.95 -2.35
N HIS A 90 10.55 0.18 -1.71
CA HIS A 90 11.17 0.56 -0.44
C HIS A 90 11.91 1.89 -0.56
N SER A 91 12.64 2.11 -1.66
CA SER A 91 13.46 3.32 -1.85
C SER A 91 12.67 4.63 -1.93
N PHE A 92 11.40 4.62 -2.33
CA PHE A 92 10.55 5.82 -2.35
C PHE A 92 9.48 5.83 -1.26
N THR A 93 9.37 4.79 -0.43
CA THR A 93 8.33 4.69 0.61
C THR A 93 8.43 5.80 1.66
N PHE A 94 9.62 6.41 1.85
CA PHE A 94 9.74 7.60 2.70
C PHE A 94 8.82 8.75 2.26
N THR A 95 8.44 8.82 0.98
CA THR A 95 7.50 9.84 0.47
C THR A 95 6.09 9.64 1.02
N ASN A 96 5.64 8.39 1.16
CA ASN A 96 4.38 8.02 1.82
C ASN A 96 4.41 8.39 3.30
N VAL A 97 5.51 8.05 4.00
CA VAL A 97 5.69 8.39 5.41
C VAL A 97 5.67 9.91 5.62
N THR A 98 6.31 10.66 4.72
CA THR A 98 6.31 12.13 4.76
C THR A 98 4.92 12.73 4.53
N ALA A 99 4.05 12.06 3.77
CA ALA A 99 2.68 12.50 3.55
C ALA A 99 1.75 12.22 4.75
N GLY A 100 2.16 11.37 5.70
CA GLY A 100 1.39 11.04 6.90
C GLY A 100 0.82 9.63 6.94
N GLU A 101 1.36 8.71 6.12
CA GLU A 101 1.03 7.29 6.17
C GLU A 101 2.02 6.53 7.06
N GLU A 102 1.53 5.62 7.90
CA GLU A 102 2.38 4.69 8.64
C GLU A 102 2.63 3.44 7.79
N VAL A 103 3.89 3.10 7.53
CA VAL A 103 4.24 1.95 6.67
C VAL A 103 5.05 0.91 7.42
N ARG A 104 4.67 -0.36 7.30
CA ARG A 104 5.39 -1.51 7.86
C ARG A 104 5.61 -2.62 6.84
N TRP A 105 6.66 -3.40 7.06
CA TRP A 105 7.11 -4.49 6.18
C TRP A 105 7.18 -5.79 6.96
N LEU A 106 6.63 -6.86 6.40
CA LEU A 106 6.65 -8.20 6.98
C LEU A 106 7.32 -9.17 5.99
N PRO A 107 8.44 -9.82 6.37
CA PRO A 107 8.98 -10.93 5.61
C PRO A 107 7.94 -12.06 5.50
N ARG A 108 7.75 -12.61 4.31
CA ARG A 108 6.74 -13.66 4.05
C ARG A 108 6.99 -14.93 4.85
N SER A 109 8.25 -15.21 5.20
CA SER A 109 8.63 -16.28 6.13
C SER A 109 8.01 -16.12 7.52
N SER A 110 7.89 -14.87 8.00
CA SER A 110 7.21 -14.52 9.26
C SER A 110 5.69 -14.52 9.15
N ALA A 111 5.14 -14.65 7.94
CA ALA A 111 3.71 -14.76 7.67
C ALA A 111 3.23 -16.19 7.41
N ALA A 112 4.12 -17.18 7.46
CA ALA A 112 3.84 -18.54 7.01
C ALA A 112 2.69 -19.24 7.77
N GLU A 113 2.46 -18.88 9.03
CA GLU A 113 1.40 -19.45 9.88
C GLU A 113 0.11 -18.62 9.85
N MET A 114 0.07 -17.54 9.07
CA MET A 114 -1.04 -16.59 9.04
C MET A 114 -2.04 -16.93 7.93
N VAL A 115 -3.32 -16.68 8.21
CA VAL A 115 -4.37 -16.76 7.19
C VAL A 115 -4.53 -15.38 6.59
N LEU A 116 -4.00 -15.19 5.38
CA LEU A 116 -4.07 -13.92 4.64
C LEU A 116 -5.07 -14.02 3.49
N PRO A 117 -5.79 -12.94 3.16
CA PRO A 117 -6.54 -12.85 1.91
C PRO A 117 -5.64 -13.09 0.69
N GLU A 118 -6.21 -13.57 -0.41
CA GLU A 118 -5.46 -13.80 -1.66
C GLU A 118 -5.07 -12.49 -2.36
N HIS A 119 -5.90 -11.46 -2.20
CA HIS A 119 -5.77 -10.20 -2.91
C HIS A 119 -5.42 -9.06 -1.96
N ASP A 120 -4.68 -8.10 -2.49
CA ASP A 120 -4.45 -6.83 -1.81
C ASP A 120 -5.78 -6.14 -1.57
N PHE A 121 -5.86 -5.41 -0.46
CA PHE A 121 -7.07 -4.68 -0.15
C PHE A 121 -6.79 -3.38 0.57
N TRP A 122 -7.74 -2.47 0.41
CA TRP A 122 -7.99 -1.39 1.35
C TRP A 122 -9.18 -1.73 2.23
N LEU A 123 -9.11 -1.38 3.51
CA LEU A 123 -10.25 -1.38 4.42
C LEU A 123 -10.43 0.04 4.97
N PHE A 124 -11.64 0.57 4.78
CA PHE A 124 -12.02 1.92 5.18
C PHE A 124 -12.99 1.86 6.37
N ASP A 125 -12.64 2.54 7.46
CA ASP A 125 -13.42 2.69 8.70
C ASP A 125 -13.96 1.38 9.28
N GLY A 126 -13.29 0.25 9.03
CA GLY A 126 -13.77 -1.05 9.47
C GLY A 126 -15.14 -1.42 8.87
N ARG A 127 -15.50 -0.87 7.70
CA ARG A 127 -16.82 -1.04 7.07
C ARG A 127 -16.79 -1.48 5.62
N LEU A 128 -15.88 -0.92 4.83
CA LEU A 128 -15.82 -1.17 3.39
C LEU A 128 -14.46 -1.75 3.04
N VAL A 129 -14.45 -2.95 2.46
CA VAL A 129 -13.26 -3.54 1.87
C VAL A 129 -13.27 -3.30 0.38
N GLN A 130 -12.14 -2.87 -0.15
CA GLN A 130 -11.87 -2.74 -1.57
C GLN A 130 -10.71 -3.66 -1.95
N PHE A 131 -10.99 -4.72 -2.68
CA PHE A 131 -9.98 -5.66 -3.19
C PHE A 131 -9.44 -5.20 -4.54
N ASN A 132 -8.11 -5.18 -4.66
CA ASN A 132 -7.43 -4.98 -5.93
C ASN A 132 -7.11 -6.36 -6.54
N ILE A 133 -7.76 -6.69 -7.65
CA ILE A 133 -7.64 -7.98 -8.31
C ILE A 133 -6.58 -7.87 -9.42
N PHE A 134 -5.53 -8.67 -9.31
CA PHE A 134 -4.44 -8.73 -10.27
C PHE A 134 -4.44 -10.07 -11.02
N ASP A 135 -3.88 -10.08 -12.23
CA ASP A 135 -3.57 -11.32 -12.93
C ASP A 135 -2.28 -11.98 -12.37
N ASP A 136 -1.95 -13.15 -12.90
CA ASP A 136 -0.73 -13.88 -12.51
C ASP A 136 0.54 -13.09 -12.81
N ALA A 137 0.51 -12.19 -13.81
CA ALA A 137 1.62 -11.30 -14.15
C ALA A 137 1.69 -10.05 -13.28
N GLY A 138 0.74 -9.84 -12.35
CA GLY A 138 0.68 -8.67 -11.48
C GLY A 138 0.08 -7.43 -12.14
N ARG A 139 -0.63 -7.58 -13.27
CA ARG A 139 -1.39 -6.49 -13.88
C ARG A 139 -2.71 -6.33 -13.18
N TRP A 140 -3.06 -5.09 -12.87
CA TRP A 140 -4.37 -4.77 -12.31
C TRP A 140 -5.47 -5.10 -13.33
N ILE A 141 -6.44 -5.92 -12.92
CA ILE A 141 -7.60 -6.31 -13.73
C ILE A 141 -8.79 -5.42 -13.39
N ARG A 142 -9.13 -5.37 -12.09
CA ARG A 142 -10.30 -4.65 -11.59
C ARG A 142 -10.19 -4.44 -10.08
N THR A 143 -11.14 -3.67 -9.59
CA THR A 143 -11.35 -3.46 -8.16
C THR A 143 -12.76 -3.90 -7.80
N ASP A 144 -12.88 -4.73 -6.77
CA ASP A 144 -14.16 -5.18 -6.23
C ASP A 144 -14.36 -4.60 -4.82
N GLN A 145 -15.59 -4.24 -4.46
CA GLN A 145 -15.93 -3.64 -3.16
C GLN A 145 -16.98 -4.47 -2.44
N THR A 146 -16.88 -4.54 -1.11
CA THR A 146 -17.85 -5.24 -0.26
C THR A 146 -17.99 -4.60 1.12
N GLU A 147 -19.21 -4.56 1.63
CA GLU A 147 -19.56 -4.22 3.03
C GLU A 147 -20.03 -5.47 3.81
N ASP A 148 -19.80 -6.67 3.26
CA ASP A 148 -20.11 -7.93 3.97
C ASP A 148 -19.31 -8.00 5.27
N GLN A 149 -20.02 -8.14 6.38
CA GLN A 149 -19.44 -8.05 7.73
C GLN A 149 -18.44 -9.17 8.00
N THR A 150 -18.61 -10.34 7.38
CA THR A 150 -17.66 -11.46 7.54
C THR A 150 -16.36 -11.14 6.83
N ALA A 151 -16.44 -10.68 5.57
CA ALA A 151 -15.28 -10.28 4.79
C ALA A 151 -14.51 -9.11 5.45
N VAL A 152 -15.24 -8.09 5.93
CA VAL A 152 -14.69 -6.94 6.66
C VAL A 152 -13.93 -7.41 7.91
N ALA A 153 -14.54 -8.25 8.75
CA ALA A 153 -13.93 -8.73 9.98
C ALA A 153 -12.67 -9.59 9.71
N GLN A 154 -12.70 -10.42 8.67
CA GLN A 154 -11.55 -11.22 8.24
C GLN A 154 -10.40 -10.33 7.76
N CYS A 155 -10.67 -9.33 6.91
CA CYS A 155 -9.66 -8.41 6.41
C CYS A 155 -9.07 -7.55 7.53
N ALA A 156 -9.92 -7.06 8.45
CA ALA A 156 -9.46 -6.31 9.62
C ALA A 156 -8.52 -7.15 10.50
N THR A 157 -8.91 -8.39 10.80
CA THR A 157 -8.09 -9.32 11.59
C THR A 157 -6.74 -9.59 10.90
N ALA A 158 -6.78 -9.95 9.61
CA ALA A 158 -5.57 -10.23 8.85
C ALA A 158 -4.63 -9.02 8.77
N PHE A 159 -5.18 -7.80 8.63
CA PHE A 159 -4.36 -6.59 8.63
C PHE A 159 -3.66 -6.37 9.98
N GLU A 160 -4.39 -6.41 11.09
CA GLU A 160 -3.79 -6.19 12.42
C GLU A 160 -2.77 -7.28 12.77
N ASP A 161 -3.06 -8.53 12.43
CA ASP A 161 -2.14 -9.66 12.58
C ASP A 161 -0.80 -9.43 11.86
N VAL A 162 -0.85 -8.88 10.64
CA VAL A 162 0.34 -8.49 9.88
C VAL A 162 0.99 -7.28 10.54
N TRP A 163 0.20 -6.27 10.88
CA TRP A 163 0.68 -5.01 11.43
C TRP A 163 1.49 -5.18 12.72
N GLU A 164 1.03 -6.04 13.62
CA GLU A 164 1.70 -6.33 14.90
C GLU A 164 3.07 -6.99 14.73
N ARG A 165 3.23 -7.82 13.69
CA ARG A 165 4.48 -8.54 13.39
C ARG A 165 5.41 -7.77 12.46
N ALA A 166 4.87 -6.83 11.69
CA ALA A 166 5.60 -6.08 10.69
C ALA A 166 6.54 -5.04 11.31
N VAL A 167 7.67 -4.80 10.64
CA VAL A 167 8.71 -3.86 11.06
C VAL A 167 8.42 -2.48 10.46
N PRO A 168 8.43 -1.39 11.25
CA PRO A 168 8.33 -0.02 10.75
C PRO A 168 9.35 0.29 9.65
N HIS A 169 8.93 1.04 8.63
CA HIS A 169 9.76 1.35 7.46
C HIS A 169 11.15 1.88 7.83
N GLU A 170 11.26 2.74 8.84
CA GLU A 170 12.54 3.33 9.28
C GLU A 170 13.51 2.31 9.88
N LYS A 171 13.01 1.13 10.26
CA LYS A 171 13.78 0.05 10.88
C LYS A 171 13.97 -1.15 9.94
N TYR A 172 13.22 -1.23 8.84
CA TYR A 172 13.29 -2.34 7.91
C TYR A 172 14.33 -2.06 6.82
N SER A 173 15.38 -2.88 6.75
CA SER A 173 16.49 -2.75 5.79
C SER A 173 16.41 -3.81 4.70
N ILE A 174 16.70 -3.44 3.46
CA ILE A 174 16.65 -4.27 2.24
C ILE A 174 18.00 -4.22 1.50
#